data_AF-A0A7W4DHP6-F1
#
_entry.id   AF-A0A7W4DHP6-F1
#
_cell.length_a   1.000
_cell.length_b   1.000
_cell.length_c   1.000
_cell.angle_alpha   90.00
_cell.angle_beta   90.00
_cell.angle_gamma   90.00
#
_symmetry.space_group_name_H-M   'P 1'
#
loop_
_entity.id
_entity.type
_entity.pdbx_description
1 polymer ?
#
loop_
_entity_poly.entity_id
_entity_poly.type
_entity_poly.pdbx_seq_one_letter_code
_entity_poly.pdbx_strand_id
1 'polypeptide(L)' 'QLEQLEKQKISYRKGVNCMRHVFTDYVTNNSYDSDHDSYQTMADALVNHPERFPDISSYEKDEIIRGAEAQGWHRSNW' A
#
# COMPACT_ATOMS: atom_id res chain seq x y z
N GLN A 1 -19.34 -16.84 -11.24
CA GLN A 1 -19.61 -15.73 -10.31
C GLN A 1 -18.47 -15.46 -9.32
N LEU A 2 -17.31 -16.16 -9.41
CA LEU A 2 -16.14 -15.92 -8.55
C LEU A 2 -15.05 -15.03 -9.20
N GLU A 3 -15.16 -14.69 -10.48
CA GLU A 3 -14.16 -13.86 -11.20
C GLU A 3 -14.30 -12.35 -10.99
N GLN A 4 -15.25 -11.89 -10.17
CA GLN A 4 -15.44 -10.46 -9.90
C GLN A 4 -14.66 -9.94 -8.68
N LEU A 5 -14.08 -10.81 -7.85
CA LEU A 5 -13.31 -10.39 -6.67
C LEU A 5 -11.81 -10.14 -6.94
N GLU A 6 -11.26 -10.58 -8.07
CA GLU A 6 -9.82 -10.38 -8.42
C GLU A 6 -9.50 -9.04 -9.11
N LYS A 7 -10.44 -8.09 -9.13
CA LYS A 7 -10.31 -6.82 -9.87
C LYS A 7 -10.33 -5.57 -9.00
N GLN A 8 -9.65 -5.58 -7.85
CA GLN A 8 -9.05 -4.34 -7.34
C GLN A 8 -7.59 -4.24 -7.82
N LYS A 9 -7.43 -4.42 -9.13
CA LYS A 9 -6.16 -4.20 -9.83
C LYS A 9 -5.99 -2.70 -10.01
N ILE A 10 -5.00 -2.13 -9.33
CA ILE A 10 -4.27 -0.88 -9.62
C ILE A 10 -4.99 -0.01 -10.66
N SER A 11 -5.73 1.00 -10.20
CA SER A 11 -6.41 1.96 -11.08
C SER A 11 -5.41 2.97 -11.63
N TYR A 12 -4.91 2.74 -12.85
CA TYR A 12 -4.14 3.75 -13.58
C TYR A 12 -5.10 4.82 -14.15
N ARG A 13 -5.27 5.95 -13.46
CA ARG A 13 -5.92 7.13 -14.06
C ARG A 13 -4.90 7.91 -14.89
N LYS A 14 -5.10 7.92 -16.21
CA LYS A 14 -4.42 8.83 -17.15
C LYS A 14 -4.64 10.29 -16.72
N GLY A 15 -3.59 10.98 -16.30
CA GLY A 15 -3.60 12.44 -16.10
C GLY A 15 -2.80 12.94 -14.90
N VAL A 16 -2.51 12.09 -13.93
CA VAL A 16 -1.63 12.37 -12.79
C VAL A 16 -0.74 11.14 -12.62
N ASN A 17 0.56 11.28 -12.80
CA ASN A 17 1.50 10.15 -12.89
C ASN A 17 1.89 9.63 -11.49
N CYS A 18 0.89 9.33 -10.65
CA CYS A 18 1.08 8.67 -9.37
C CYS A 18 0.26 7.38 -9.40
N MET A 19 0.93 6.22 -9.37
CA MET A 19 0.24 4.96 -9.08
C MET A 19 -0.48 5.12 -7.74
N ARG A 20 -1.77 4.82 -7.73
CA ARG A 20 -2.56 4.76 -6.50
C ARG A 20 -2.40 3.36 -5.92
N HIS A 21 -1.81 3.28 -4.73
CA HIS A 21 -1.72 2.04 -3.97
C HIS A 21 -2.86 1.98 -2.97
N VAL A 22 -3.58 0.85 -2.94
CA VAL A 22 -4.63 0.58 -1.95
C VAL A 22 -4.44 -0.84 -1.43
N PHE A 23 -4.44 -1.01 -0.12
CA PHE A 23 -4.38 -2.33 0.52
C PHE A 23 -5.17 -2.34 1.82
N THR A 24 -5.63 -3.51 2.26
CA THR A 24 -6.45 -3.65 3.48
C THR A 24 -5.73 -4.53 4.49
N ASP A 25 -5.69 -4.09 5.75
CA ASP A 25 -5.25 -4.91 6.89
C ASP A 25 -6.30 -5.99 7.13
N TYR A 26 -5.92 -7.25 6.96
CA TYR A 26 -6.82 -8.40 7.09
C TYR A 26 -7.34 -8.62 8.53
N VAL A 27 -6.60 -8.14 9.54
CA VAL A 27 -6.97 -8.29 10.96
C VAL A 27 -7.92 -7.19 11.40
N THR A 28 -7.63 -5.94 11.02
CA THR A 28 -8.43 -4.78 11.46
C THR A 28 -9.53 -4.39 10.47
N ASN A 29 -9.48 -4.91 9.25
CA ASN A 29 -10.35 -4.54 8.13
C ASN A 29 -10.26 -3.05 7.74
N ASN A 30 -9.16 -2.37 8.13
CA ASN A 30 -8.86 -1.00 7.73
C ASN A 30 -8.17 -0.99 6.37
N SER A 31 -8.60 -0.11 5.47
CA SER A 31 -7.95 0.11 4.18
C SER A 31 -7.02 1.32 4.24
N TYR A 32 -5.86 1.19 3.60
CA TYR A 32 -4.90 2.26 3.38
C TYR A 32 -4.90 2.63 1.90
N ASP A 33 -4.79 3.92 1.60
CA ASP A 33 -4.90 4.46 0.24
C ASP A 33 -3.92 5.62 0.05
N SER A 34 -2.99 5.52 -0.90
CA SER A 34 -1.94 6.52 -1.10
C SER A 34 -2.42 7.93 -1.49
N ASP A 35 -3.69 8.08 -1.90
CA ASP A 35 -4.30 9.39 -2.15
C ASP A 35 -4.79 10.05 -0.85
N HIS A 36 -5.20 9.25 0.14
CA HIS A 36 -5.77 9.70 1.41
C HIS A 36 -4.75 9.66 2.54
N ASP A 37 -4.03 8.55 2.62
CA ASP A 37 -2.96 8.27 3.54
C ASP A 37 -1.62 8.60 2.88
N SER A 38 -0.67 9.12 3.66
CA SER A 38 0.68 9.30 3.15
C SER A 38 1.34 7.93 2.93
N TYR A 39 2.28 7.89 2.00
CA TYR A 39 3.14 6.71 1.83
C TYR A 39 3.86 6.33 3.14
N GLN A 40 4.13 7.30 4.02
CA GLN A 40 4.76 7.07 5.32
C GLN A 40 3.85 6.23 6.24
N THR A 41 2.57 6.58 6.36
CA THR A 41 1.57 5.80 7.12
C THR A 41 1.46 4.38 6.58
N MET A 42 1.43 4.25 5.25
CA MET A 42 1.36 2.96 4.57
C MET A 42 2.61 2.11 4.83
N ALA A 43 3.79 2.71 4.77
CA ALA A 43 5.07 2.06 5.05
C ALA A 43 5.17 1.57 6.50
N ASP A 44 4.74 2.40 7.47
CA ASP A 44 4.71 1.99 8.89
C ASP A 44 3.81 0.78 9.11
N ALA A 45 2.62 0.76 8.51
CA ALA A 45 1.72 -0.38 8.60
C ALA A 45 2.36 -1.66 8.04
N LEU A 46 2.91 -1.58 6.82
CA LEU A 46 3.55 -2.72 6.14
C LEU A 46 4.78 -3.25 6.88
N VAL A 47 5.57 -2.38 7.49
CA VAL A 47 6.81 -2.76 8.18
C VAL A 47 6.53 -3.37 9.54
N ASN A 48 5.58 -2.81 10.30
CA ASN A 48 5.29 -3.27 11.65
C ASN A 48 4.48 -4.57 11.65
N HIS A 49 3.63 -4.76 10.64
CA HIS A 49 2.71 -5.90 10.55
C HIS A 49 2.62 -6.50 9.14
N PRO A 50 3.73 -6.91 8.50
CA PRO A 50 3.72 -7.41 7.13
C PRO A 50 2.82 -8.64 6.92
N GLU A 51 2.60 -9.42 7.98
CA GLU A 51 1.73 -10.60 8.00
C GLU A 51 0.24 -10.27 7.83
N ARG A 52 -0.18 -9.02 8.14
CA ARG A 52 -1.57 -8.57 8.01
C ARG A 52 -1.97 -8.20 6.59
N PHE A 53 -0.99 -8.15 5.70
CA PHE A 53 -1.19 -7.79 4.29
C PHE A 53 -0.75 -8.96 3.41
N PRO A 54 -1.47 -10.10 3.44
CA PRO A 54 -1.09 -11.29 2.68
C PRO A 54 -1.22 -11.09 1.16
N ASP A 55 -2.11 -10.19 0.73
CA ASP A 55 -2.45 -9.99 -0.68
C ASP A 55 -1.58 -8.97 -1.38
N ILE A 56 -0.75 -8.21 -0.64
CA ILE A 56 0.12 -7.21 -1.24
C ILE A 56 1.43 -7.85 -1.73
N SER A 57 1.73 -7.67 -3.02
CA SER A 57 2.93 -8.24 -3.64
C SER A 57 4.21 -7.58 -3.12
N SER A 58 5.35 -8.27 -3.25
CA SER A 58 6.66 -7.70 -2.92
C SER A 58 6.95 -6.41 -3.71
N TYR A 59 6.54 -6.37 -4.98
CA TYR A 59 6.69 -5.17 -5.82
C TYR A 59 5.90 -3.98 -5.28
N GLU A 60 4.63 -4.18 -4.89
CA GLU A 60 3.82 -3.11 -4.32
C GLU A 60 4.36 -2.64 -2.97
N LYS A 61 4.83 -3.56 -2.12
CA LYS A 61 5.53 -3.20 -0.88
C LYS A 61 6.72 -2.28 -1.19
N ASP A 62 7.57 -2.68 -2.14
CA ASP A 62 8.75 -1.91 -2.51
C ASP A 62 8.42 -0.52 -3.07
N GLU A 63 7.39 -0.38 -3.90
CA GLU A 63 6.93 0.93 -4.40
C GLU A 63 6.44 1.83 -3.27
N ILE A 64 5.69 1.27 -2.31
CA ILE A 64 5.19 2.04 -1.16
C ILE A 64 6.36 2.49 -0.27
N ILE A 65 7.31 1.60 0.01
CA ILE A 65 8.50 1.93 0.80
C ILE A 65 9.33 3.00 0.08
N ARG A 66 9.59 2.87 -1.23
CA ARG A 66 10.31 3.89 -2.01
C ARG A 66 9.59 5.24 -2.00
N GLY A 67 8.26 5.23 -2.15
CA GLY A 67 7.44 6.44 -2.08
C GLY A 67 7.52 7.12 -0.71
N ALA A 68 7.58 6.34 0.37
CA ALA A 68 7.73 6.83 1.72
C ALA A 68 9.13 7.44 1.94
N GLU A 69 10.18 6.73 1.51
CA GLU A 69 11.58 7.19 1.61
C GLU A 69 11.80 8.50 0.85
N ALA A 70 11.22 8.64 -0.34
CA ALA A 70 11.25 9.89 -1.11
C ALA A 70 10.59 11.07 -0.39
N GLN A 71 9.71 10.81 0.58
CA GLN A 71 9.06 11.80 1.44
C GLN A 71 9.78 11.97 2.79
N GLY A 72 10.95 11.36 2.97
CA GLY A 72 11.74 11.46 4.20
C GLY A 72 11.32 10.49 5.30
N TRP A 73 10.53 9.46 4.98
CA TRP A 73 10.31 8.36 5.91
C TRP A 73 11.56 7.49 6.01
N HIS A 74 11.85 7.04 7.22
CA HIS A 74 12.94 6.11 7.48
C HIS A 74 12.38 4.99 8.35
N ARG A 75 12.78 3.76 8.03
CA ARG A 75 12.41 2.60 8.85
C ARG A 75 12.89 2.85 10.27
N SER A 76 11.94 2.97 11.19
CA SER A 76 12.22 3.13 12.61
C SER A 76 12.85 1.83 13.12
N ASN A 77 14.17 1.84 13.33
CA ASN A 77 14.88 0.77 14.02
C ASN A 77 14.64 0.94 15.52
N TRP A 78 13.46 0.56 16.01
CA TRP A 78 13.18 0.46 17.44
C TRP A 78 12.96 -1.00 17.83
#